data_AF-I8TQ19-F1
#
_entry.id   AF-I8TQ19-F1
#
_cell.length_a   1.000
_cell.length_b   1.000
_cell.length_c   1.000
_cell.angle_alpha   90.00
_cell.angle_beta   90.00
_cell.angle_gamma   90.00
#
_symmetry.space_group_name_H-M   'P 1'
#
loop_
_entity.id
_entity.type
_entity.pdbx_description
1 polymer ?
#
loop_
_entity_poly.entity_id
_entity_poly.type
_entity_poly.pdbx_seq_one_letter_code
_entity_poly.pdbx_strand_id
1 'polypeptide(L)'
;MSLQTDIERIFSDNTNYINPSQAVNQASSLNALSGDLYTDSKRFIYELLQNADDSSQNNEVVKVWIKIFNDKLVVAHSGKPFTTRDLQGICNVNNGTKKSDLTKTGYKGIGFKSVFGQSDKVTIFSNMEYFRFDSSYPFEWNWDEAKIIWEKKNDREFQFPWQIIPIYTKAEEIDEPINQFLENIEANVATIIQMKNVNETSLAVGKLSQNLNMFLFLKNISEINFDVMESVSIEINRSEKDRIILKNGNASKSDWLINTISLTVPNDVKTALQDERNIPDKLLNTDSIELTLAAKVGNDGITKISEQETLLYSYLPTDERKYSLPVLVNTSFLTTANRESLHADSK
;
A
#
# COMPACT_ATOMS: atom_id res chain seq x y z
N MET A 1 15.29 -1.79 18.50
CA MET A 1 14.65 -2.94 19.18
C MET A 1 14.40 -3.95 18.09
N SER A 2 14.90 -5.18 18.24
CA SER A 2 14.76 -6.22 17.21
C SER A 2 13.30 -6.69 17.12
N LEU A 3 12.83 -6.96 15.91
CA LEU A 3 11.49 -7.51 15.66
C LEU A 3 11.45 -9.03 15.84
N GLN A 4 12.59 -9.72 15.91
CA GLN A 4 12.66 -11.18 15.92
C GLN A 4 11.76 -11.82 16.99
N THR A 5 11.88 -11.40 18.26
CA THR A 5 11.06 -11.96 19.35
C THR A 5 9.56 -11.76 19.11
N ASP A 6 9.17 -10.62 18.53
CA ASP A 6 7.77 -10.34 18.21
C ASP A 6 7.27 -11.17 17.02
N ILE A 7 8.10 -11.38 16.00
CA ILE A 7 7.80 -12.23 14.86
C ILE A 7 7.57 -13.67 15.34
N GLU A 8 8.48 -14.22 16.12
CA GLU A 8 8.39 -15.59 16.66
C GLU A 8 7.17 -15.76 17.56
N ARG A 9 6.85 -14.74 18.38
CA ARG A 9 5.63 -14.74 19.21
C ARG A 9 4.38 -14.75 18.35
N ILE A 10 4.26 -13.85 17.36
CA ILE A 10 3.08 -13.79 16.47
C ILE A 10 2.97 -15.04 15.61
N PHE A 11 4.09 -15.61 15.16
CA PHE A 11 4.11 -16.89 14.47
C PHE A 11 3.47 -17.98 15.34
N SER A 12 3.90 -18.12 16.60
CA SER A 12 3.34 -19.07 17.56
C SER A 12 1.85 -18.82 17.79
N ASP A 13 1.45 -17.56 18.04
CA ASP A 13 0.06 -17.19 18.26
C ASP A 13 -0.84 -17.54 17.06
N ASN A 14 -0.35 -17.30 15.84
CA ASN A 14 -1.11 -17.52 14.60
C ASN A 14 -0.92 -18.93 14.00
N THR A 15 -0.17 -19.81 14.65
CA THR A 15 -0.05 -21.24 14.29
C THR A 15 -0.62 -22.19 15.34
N ASN A 16 -1.08 -21.68 16.49
CA ASN A 16 -1.61 -22.50 17.58
C ASN A 16 -3.10 -22.91 17.39
N TYR A 17 -3.46 -23.42 16.21
CA TYR A 17 -4.79 -23.96 15.96
C TYR A 17 -4.90 -25.37 16.53
N ILE A 18 -5.81 -25.57 17.50
CA ILE A 18 -6.09 -26.89 18.09
C ILE A 18 -6.69 -27.84 17.05
N ASN A 19 -7.53 -27.32 16.14
CA ASN A 19 -8.21 -28.11 15.12
C ASN A 19 -7.86 -27.62 13.70
N PRO A 20 -7.44 -28.51 12.78
CA PRO A 20 -7.11 -28.13 11.40
C PRO A 20 -8.25 -27.38 10.69
N SER A 21 -9.51 -27.73 10.95
CA SER A 21 -10.67 -27.07 10.35
C SER A 21 -10.76 -25.59 10.71
N GLN A 22 -10.27 -25.17 11.87
CA GLN A 22 -10.24 -23.75 12.26
C GLN A 22 -9.25 -22.96 11.39
N ALA A 23 -8.04 -23.49 11.21
CA ALA A 23 -7.02 -22.90 10.34
C ALA A 23 -7.55 -22.79 8.90
N VAL A 24 -8.18 -23.85 8.40
CA VAL A 24 -8.76 -23.93 7.06
C VAL A 24 -9.90 -22.91 6.86
N ASN A 25 -10.79 -22.76 7.84
CA ASN A 25 -11.88 -21.79 7.78
C ASN A 25 -11.34 -20.35 7.77
N GLN A 26 -10.30 -20.06 8.57
CA GLN A 26 -9.68 -18.74 8.58
C GLN A 26 -8.92 -18.46 7.28
N ALA A 27 -8.21 -19.44 6.73
CA ALA A 27 -7.56 -19.35 5.43
C ALA A 27 -8.59 -19.08 4.32
N SER A 28 -9.71 -19.82 4.32
CA SER A 28 -10.80 -19.63 3.36
C SER A 28 -11.42 -18.24 3.47
N SER A 29 -11.59 -17.73 4.69
CA SER A 29 -12.13 -16.37 4.93
C SER A 29 -11.18 -15.28 4.44
N LEU A 30 -9.87 -15.45 4.65
CA LEU A 30 -8.86 -14.56 4.10
C LEU A 30 -8.86 -14.62 2.57
N ASN A 31 -8.90 -15.82 1.97
CA ASN A 31 -8.96 -15.99 0.51
C ASN A 31 -10.26 -15.44 -0.12
N ALA A 32 -11.37 -15.44 0.62
CA ALA A 32 -12.61 -14.80 0.17
C ALA A 32 -12.53 -13.26 0.25
N LEU A 33 -12.03 -12.71 1.37
CA LEU A 33 -11.75 -11.26 1.50
C LEU A 33 -10.75 -10.79 0.42
N SER A 34 -9.91 -11.72 0.00
CA SER A 34 -8.87 -11.53 -0.97
C SER A 34 -9.42 -11.28 -2.38
N GLY A 35 -10.26 -12.19 -2.89
CA GLY A 35 -10.72 -12.16 -4.29
C GLY A 35 -11.24 -10.80 -4.77
N ASP A 36 -11.94 -10.06 -3.91
CA ASP A 36 -12.52 -8.75 -4.24
C ASP A 36 -11.51 -7.57 -4.19
N LEU A 37 -10.35 -7.75 -3.56
CA LEU A 37 -9.32 -6.72 -3.37
C LEU A 37 -8.13 -6.82 -4.36
N TYR A 38 -7.96 -7.97 -5.03
CA TYR A 38 -6.76 -8.30 -5.83
C TYR A 38 -6.92 -8.20 -7.34
N THR A 39 -8.04 -7.71 -7.84
CA THR A 39 -8.34 -7.69 -9.28
C THR A 39 -7.51 -6.70 -10.09
N ASP A 40 -6.93 -5.67 -9.45
CA ASP A 40 -6.07 -4.69 -10.13
C ASP A 40 -4.57 -4.94 -9.83
N SER A 41 -3.83 -5.32 -10.87
CA SER A 41 -2.38 -5.55 -10.85
C SER A 41 -1.54 -4.30 -10.58
N LYS A 42 -2.14 -3.10 -10.49
CA LYS A 42 -1.43 -1.86 -10.10
C LYS A 42 -1.69 -1.43 -8.67
N ARG A 43 -2.85 -1.79 -8.11
CA ARG A 43 -3.34 -1.29 -6.81
C ARG A 43 -2.34 -1.53 -5.68
N PHE A 44 -1.68 -2.69 -5.66
CA PHE A 44 -0.74 -3.01 -4.60
C PHE A 44 0.45 -2.05 -4.56
N ILE A 45 0.93 -1.56 -5.72
CA ILE A 45 2.01 -0.57 -5.80
C ILE A 45 1.55 0.74 -5.17
N TYR A 46 0.29 1.11 -5.37
CA TYR A 46 -0.30 2.34 -4.83
C TYR A 46 -0.38 2.26 -3.31
N GLU A 47 -0.80 1.11 -2.75
CA GLU A 47 -0.83 0.90 -1.30
C GLU A 47 0.59 0.88 -0.70
N LEU A 48 1.59 0.34 -1.40
CA LEU A 48 2.99 0.39 -0.94
C LEU A 48 3.57 1.81 -0.97
N LEU A 49 3.28 2.59 -2.01
CA LEU A 49 3.65 4.00 -2.09
C LEU A 49 3.00 4.83 -0.97
N GLN A 50 1.72 4.58 -0.67
CA GLN A 50 1.03 5.22 0.46
C GLN A 50 1.66 4.84 1.80
N ASN A 51 2.03 3.58 2.00
CA ASN A 51 2.72 3.16 3.22
C ASN A 51 4.10 3.81 3.36
N ALA A 52 4.84 3.96 2.26
CA ALA A 52 6.11 4.69 2.25
C ALA A 52 5.89 6.18 2.58
N ASP A 53 4.90 6.84 1.96
CA ASP A 53 4.57 8.24 2.23
C ASP A 53 4.20 8.47 3.71
N ASP A 54 3.42 7.58 4.31
CA ASP A 54 3.02 7.61 5.71
C ASP A 54 4.14 7.30 6.70
N SER A 55 5.28 6.78 6.22
CA SER A 55 6.39 6.35 7.08
C SER A 55 7.35 7.48 7.44
N SER A 56 7.10 8.71 7.00
CA SER A 56 7.91 9.87 7.41
C SER A 56 7.94 10.01 8.94
N GLN A 57 9.12 10.36 9.46
CA GLN A 57 9.35 10.64 10.87
C GLN A 57 10.00 12.03 10.98
N ASN A 58 9.59 12.83 11.98
CA ASN A 58 10.16 14.16 12.23
C ASN A 58 10.14 15.12 11.03
N ASN A 59 9.15 14.98 10.13
CA ASN A 59 9.04 15.73 8.87
C ASN A 59 10.21 15.50 7.90
N GLU A 60 10.93 14.39 8.02
CA GLU A 60 11.94 14.00 7.05
C GLU A 60 11.29 13.50 5.75
N VAL A 61 11.95 13.82 4.64
CA VAL A 61 11.50 13.37 3.32
C VAL A 61 11.78 11.89 3.12
N VAL A 62 10.89 11.21 2.39
CA VAL A 62 11.01 9.79 2.07
C VAL A 62 11.47 9.64 0.63
N LYS A 63 12.45 8.76 0.42
CA LYS A 63 12.84 8.27 -0.90
C LYS A 63 12.29 6.87 -1.10
N VAL A 64 11.87 6.57 -2.31
CA VAL A 64 11.35 5.26 -2.71
C VAL A 64 12.16 4.71 -3.88
N TRP A 65 12.40 3.41 -3.86
CA TRP A 65 13.04 2.67 -4.95
C TRP A 65 12.19 1.47 -5.34
N ILE A 66 11.96 1.29 -6.63
CA ILE A 66 11.16 0.22 -7.21
C ILE A 66 12.02 -0.46 -8.26
N LYS A 67 12.44 -1.70 -7.97
CA LYS A 67 13.36 -2.45 -8.85
C LYS A 67 12.91 -3.88 -9.02
N ILE A 68 13.11 -4.44 -10.21
CA ILE A 68 12.88 -5.87 -10.46
C ILE A 68 14.21 -6.62 -10.50
N PHE A 69 14.26 -7.72 -9.75
CA PHE A 69 15.34 -8.71 -9.76
C PHE A 69 14.76 -10.05 -10.19
N ASN A 70 14.99 -10.46 -11.43
CA ASN A 70 14.39 -11.69 -12.00
C ASN A 70 12.85 -11.69 -11.84
N ASP A 71 12.32 -12.59 -11.01
CA ASP A 71 10.89 -12.74 -10.69
C ASP A 71 10.45 -11.96 -9.43
N LYS A 72 11.34 -11.15 -8.83
CA LYS A 72 11.08 -10.42 -7.58
C LYS A 72 10.99 -8.91 -7.81
N LEU A 73 9.86 -8.33 -7.45
CA LEU A 73 9.70 -6.87 -7.37
C LEU A 73 10.07 -6.40 -5.97
N VAL A 74 11.01 -5.47 -5.88
CA VAL A 74 11.45 -4.84 -4.64
C VAL A 74 10.94 -3.42 -4.61
N VAL A 75 10.11 -3.10 -3.62
CA VAL A 75 9.66 -1.74 -3.31
C VAL A 75 10.27 -1.34 -1.97
N ALA A 76 11.31 -0.51 -2.01
CA ALA A 76 12.07 -0.06 -0.84
C ALA A 76 11.83 1.42 -0.55
N HIS A 77 11.97 1.83 0.71
CA HIS A 77 11.90 3.24 1.10
C HIS A 77 12.79 3.58 2.30
N SER A 78 13.13 4.88 2.39
CA SER A 78 13.98 5.43 3.46
C SER A 78 13.20 5.84 4.71
N GLY A 79 11.88 5.78 4.70
CA GLY A 79 11.08 6.15 5.86
C GLY A 79 11.16 5.16 7.02
N LYS A 80 10.35 5.37 8.05
CA LYS A 80 10.47 4.69 9.34
C LYS A 80 10.35 3.15 9.24
N PRO A 81 11.24 2.40 9.91
CA PRO A 81 11.13 0.95 10.07
C PRO A 81 9.84 0.50 10.78
N PHE A 82 9.47 -0.77 10.57
CA PHE A 82 8.35 -1.39 11.27
C PHE A 82 8.55 -1.38 12.78
N THR A 83 7.50 -1.05 13.51
CA THR A 83 7.41 -1.28 14.95
C THR A 83 6.68 -2.58 15.24
N THR A 84 6.79 -3.09 16.48
CA THR A 84 5.97 -4.21 16.98
C THR A 84 4.48 -4.01 16.69
N ARG A 85 3.99 -2.77 16.85
CA ARG A 85 2.60 -2.42 16.57
C ARG A 85 2.28 -2.60 15.08
N ASP A 86 3.15 -2.12 14.19
CA ASP A 86 2.95 -2.25 12.74
C ASP A 86 2.94 -3.72 12.31
N LEU A 87 3.85 -4.54 12.86
CA LEU A 87 3.90 -5.99 12.64
C LEU A 87 2.60 -6.67 13.09
N GLN A 88 2.11 -6.36 14.30
CA GLN A 88 0.81 -6.84 14.76
C GLN A 88 -0.33 -6.38 13.86
N GLY A 89 -0.27 -5.15 13.33
CA GLY A 89 -1.26 -4.60 12.43
C GLY A 89 -1.39 -5.39 11.13
N ILE A 90 -0.26 -5.71 10.49
CA ILE A 90 -0.27 -6.45 9.22
C ILE A 90 -0.57 -7.95 9.41
N CYS A 91 -0.28 -8.51 10.59
CA CYS A 91 -0.56 -9.91 10.95
C CYS A 91 -1.97 -10.11 11.55
N ASN A 92 -2.84 -9.11 11.51
CA ASN A 92 -4.24 -9.23 11.94
C ASN A 92 -5.21 -9.16 10.77
N VAL A 93 -6.39 -9.74 10.94
CA VAL A 93 -7.45 -9.77 9.90
C VAL A 93 -8.29 -8.48 9.89
N ASN A 94 -8.38 -7.73 11.02
CA ASN A 94 -9.26 -6.55 11.09
C ASN A 94 -8.83 -5.48 12.14
N ASN A 95 -7.53 -5.33 12.41
CA ASN A 95 -7.04 -4.33 13.36
C ASN A 95 -5.90 -3.49 12.74
N GLY A 96 -6.26 -2.68 11.75
CA GLY A 96 -5.36 -1.65 11.23
C GLY A 96 -4.90 -0.71 12.34
N THR A 97 -3.60 -0.51 12.46
CA THR A 97 -2.95 0.37 13.47
C THR A 97 -3.21 1.86 13.23
N LYS A 98 -3.80 2.20 12.08
CA LYS A 98 -4.09 3.57 11.63
C LYS A 98 -5.43 4.13 12.11
N LYS A 99 -6.17 3.43 12.99
CA LYS A 99 -7.50 3.89 13.49
C LYS A 99 -7.47 5.23 14.24
N SER A 100 -6.34 5.64 14.82
CA SER A 100 -6.26 6.81 15.71
C SER A 100 -5.46 8.01 15.16
N ASP A 101 -4.77 7.90 14.03
CA ASP A 101 -3.91 8.97 13.50
C ASP A 101 -4.55 9.65 12.28
N LEU A 102 -4.98 10.90 12.47
CA LEU A 102 -5.62 11.72 11.44
C LEU A 102 -4.68 12.04 10.25
N THR A 103 -3.37 11.93 10.42
CA THR A 103 -2.39 12.30 9.39
C THR A 103 -2.06 11.18 8.41
N LYS A 104 -2.33 9.91 8.79
CA LYS A 104 -1.97 8.73 7.98
C LYS A 104 -3.06 8.34 6.97
N THR A 105 -2.62 7.77 5.86
CA THR A 105 -3.44 7.32 4.74
C THR A 105 -3.85 5.83 4.89
N GLY A 106 -5.15 5.56 4.71
CA GLY A 106 -5.71 4.21 4.83
C GLY A 106 -6.23 3.85 6.24
N TYR A 107 -7.41 3.24 6.29
CA TYR A 107 -8.18 3.02 7.52
C TYR A 107 -8.60 1.55 7.74
N LYS A 108 -8.46 0.69 6.72
CA LYS A 108 -9.00 -0.68 6.74
C LYS A 108 -8.02 -1.77 7.20
N GLY A 109 -6.72 -1.50 7.32
CA GLY A 109 -5.72 -2.53 7.63
C GLY A 109 -5.55 -3.63 6.57
N ILE A 110 -6.31 -3.56 5.45
CA ILE A 110 -6.28 -4.50 4.33
C ILE A 110 -5.34 -4.08 3.20
N GLY A 111 -4.87 -2.83 3.19
CA GLY A 111 -4.11 -2.26 2.05
C GLY A 111 -2.82 -3.01 1.77
N PHE A 112 -2.04 -3.35 2.82
CA PHE A 112 -0.86 -4.18 2.66
C PHE A 112 -1.20 -5.56 2.09
N LYS A 113 -2.34 -6.14 2.46
CA LYS A 113 -2.70 -7.49 2.03
C LYS A 113 -2.76 -7.58 0.51
N SER A 114 -3.11 -6.49 -0.22
CA SER A 114 -3.11 -6.38 -1.70
C SER A 114 -1.87 -6.95 -2.43
N VAL A 115 -0.73 -7.11 -1.75
CA VAL A 115 0.46 -7.82 -2.28
C VAL A 115 0.25 -9.33 -2.49
N PHE A 116 -0.59 -10.00 -1.71
CA PHE A 116 -0.79 -11.45 -1.75
C PHE A 116 -1.58 -11.95 -2.97
N GLY A 117 -2.25 -11.04 -3.70
CA GLY A 117 -2.85 -11.37 -5.00
C GLY A 117 -1.80 -11.54 -6.08
N GLN A 118 -0.67 -10.86 -5.92
CA GLN A 118 0.44 -10.87 -6.88
C GLN A 118 1.50 -11.90 -6.54
N SER A 119 1.46 -12.48 -5.34
CA SER A 119 2.50 -13.36 -4.82
C SER A 119 1.99 -14.29 -3.73
N ASP A 120 2.51 -15.52 -3.73
CA ASP A 120 2.32 -16.49 -2.65
C ASP A 120 3.49 -16.47 -1.63
N LYS A 121 4.47 -15.57 -1.84
CA LYS A 121 5.65 -15.39 -1.01
C LYS A 121 6.13 -13.93 -1.00
N VAL A 122 5.90 -13.24 0.10
CA VAL A 122 6.25 -11.82 0.28
C VAL A 122 7.18 -11.68 1.47
N THR A 123 8.36 -11.12 1.23
CA THR A 123 9.35 -10.83 2.28
C THR A 123 9.37 -9.34 2.57
N ILE A 124 9.43 -8.99 3.85
CA ILE A 124 9.62 -7.62 4.33
C ILE A 124 11.01 -7.51 4.94
N PHE A 125 11.75 -6.50 4.51
CA PHE A 125 12.95 -5.99 5.15
C PHE A 125 12.55 -4.81 6.03
N SER A 126 13.06 -4.75 7.25
CA SER A 126 12.90 -3.60 8.13
C SER A 126 14.11 -3.49 9.06
N ASN A 127 14.92 -2.44 8.90
CA ASN A 127 16.09 -2.14 9.73
C ASN A 127 17.02 -3.36 9.94
N MET A 128 17.58 -3.88 8.84
CA MET A 128 18.49 -5.03 8.81
C MET A 128 17.88 -6.39 9.19
N GLU A 129 16.58 -6.45 9.49
CA GLU A 129 15.88 -7.71 9.78
C GLU A 129 14.92 -8.06 8.65
N TYR A 130 14.72 -9.37 8.44
CA TYR A 130 13.73 -9.87 7.49
C TYR A 130 12.68 -10.73 8.16
N PHE A 131 11.46 -10.65 7.62
CA PHE A 131 10.43 -11.64 7.85
C PHE A 131 9.62 -11.85 6.58
N ARG A 132 8.97 -12.99 6.43
CA ARG A 132 8.20 -13.31 5.24
C ARG A 132 6.84 -13.90 5.56
N PHE A 133 5.94 -13.80 4.60
CA PHE A 133 4.70 -14.56 4.52
C PHE A 133 4.84 -15.51 3.34
N ASP A 134 4.69 -16.81 3.58
CA ASP A 134 4.98 -17.85 2.59
C ASP A 134 3.92 -18.95 2.68
N SER A 135 3.10 -19.10 1.64
CA SER A 135 2.02 -20.09 1.57
C SER A 135 2.53 -21.54 1.58
N SER A 136 3.81 -21.75 1.25
CA SER A 136 4.45 -23.05 1.12
C SER A 136 5.36 -23.38 2.31
N TYR A 137 5.37 -22.53 3.34
CA TYR A 137 6.29 -22.69 4.46
C TYR A 137 6.12 -24.05 5.16
N PRO A 138 7.18 -24.87 5.25
CA PRO A 138 7.11 -26.17 5.89
C PRO A 138 7.10 -25.99 7.41
N PHE A 139 5.91 -26.10 8.00
CA PHE A 139 5.72 -26.08 9.45
C PHE A 139 4.97 -27.33 9.90
N GLU A 140 5.45 -27.92 11.01
CA GLU A 140 4.81 -29.06 11.65
C GLU A 140 3.72 -28.60 12.61
N TRP A 141 2.47 -28.97 12.30
CA TRP A 141 1.32 -28.66 13.12
C TRP A 141 1.23 -29.63 14.30
N ASN A 142 1.00 -29.10 15.50
CA ASN A 142 0.81 -29.90 16.70
C ASN A 142 -0.64 -30.40 16.79
N TRP A 143 -0.95 -31.46 16.04
CA TRP A 143 -2.27 -32.09 16.04
C TRP A 143 -2.18 -33.58 16.35
N ASP A 144 -3.26 -34.13 16.93
CA ASP A 144 -3.38 -35.56 17.22
C ASP A 144 -3.43 -36.42 15.93
N GLU A 145 -3.88 -35.84 14.81
CA GLU A 145 -4.02 -36.49 13.52
C GLU A 145 -3.06 -35.86 12.49
N ALA A 146 -2.36 -36.71 11.72
CA ALA A 146 -1.45 -36.23 10.68
C ALA A 146 -2.22 -35.53 9.54
N LYS A 147 -1.64 -34.45 8.97
CA LYS A 147 -2.20 -33.67 7.85
C LYS A 147 -2.83 -34.55 6.76
N ILE A 148 -2.09 -35.55 6.27
CA ILE A 148 -2.52 -36.45 5.18
C ILE A 148 -3.79 -37.24 5.55
N ILE A 149 -3.94 -37.64 6.82
CA ILE A 149 -5.10 -38.39 7.29
C ILE A 149 -6.31 -37.45 7.32
N TRP A 150 -6.13 -36.25 7.88
CA TRP A 150 -7.17 -35.22 7.90
C TRP A 150 -7.64 -34.85 6.49
N GLU A 151 -6.73 -34.65 5.53
CA GLU A 151 -7.05 -34.30 4.14
C GLU A 151 -7.90 -35.38 3.46
N LYS A 152 -7.51 -36.65 3.61
CA LYS A 152 -8.28 -37.80 3.07
C LYS A 152 -9.68 -37.90 3.68
N LYS A 153 -9.80 -37.67 4.99
CA LYS A 153 -11.08 -37.77 5.71
C LYS A 153 -12.05 -36.66 5.32
N ASN A 154 -11.53 -35.48 5.00
CA ASN A 154 -12.34 -34.31 4.66
C ASN A 154 -12.46 -34.07 3.15
N ASP A 155 -11.87 -34.94 2.32
CA ASP A 155 -11.85 -34.83 0.85
C ASP A 155 -11.42 -33.44 0.35
N ARG A 156 -10.38 -32.87 0.99
CA ARG A 156 -9.82 -31.56 0.63
C ARG A 156 -8.39 -31.40 1.10
N GLU A 157 -7.63 -30.56 0.39
CA GLU A 157 -6.31 -30.12 0.83
C GLU A 157 -6.38 -29.18 2.03
N PHE A 158 -5.41 -29.31 2.93
CA PHE A 158 -5.26 -28.43 4.07
C PHE A 158 -4.63 -27.11 3.64
N GLN A 159 -5.26 -26.02 4.07
CA GLN A 159 -4.82 -24.65 3.85
C GLN A 159 -4.74 -23.93 5.20
N PHE A 160 -3.79 -23.03 5.35
CA PHE A 160 -3.60 -22.23 6.54
C PHE A 160 -3.52 -20.74 6.20
N PRO A 161 -3.83 -19.84 7.13
CA PRO A 161 -3.92 -18.39 6.87
C PRO A 161 -2.53 -17.74 6.83
N TRP A 162 -1.69 -18.19 5.89
CA TRP A 162 -0.30 -17.78 5.75
C TRP A 162 -0.11 -16.26 5.61
N GLN A 163 -1.11 -15.53 5.10
CA GLN A 163 -1.10 -14.07 4.93
C GLN A 163 -1.04 -13.27 6.25
N ILE A 164 -1.22 -13.96 7.38
CA ILE A 164 -1.11 -13.37 8.72
C ILE A 164 -0.05 -14.06 9.59
N ILE A 165 0.69 -15.03 9.08
CA ILE A 165 1.70 -15.77 9.83
C ILE A 165 3.09 -15.27 9.40
N PRO A 166 3.73 -14.37 10.17
CA PRO A 166 5.05 -13.88 9.84
C PRO A 166 6.11 -14.93 10.19
N ILE A 167 7.04 -15.18 9.29
CA ILE A 167 8.14 -16.13 9.46
C ILE A 167 9.43 -15.33 9.54
N TYR A 168 10.16 -15.44 10.65
CA TYR A 168 11.48 -14.83 10.75
C TYR A 168 12.38 -15.39 9.65
N THR A 169 13.09 -14.50 8.96
CA THR A 169 13.92 -14.84 7.80
C THR A 169 15.31 -14.28 8.02
N LYS A 170 16.33 -15.09 7.80
CA LYS A 170 17.71 -14.62 7.90
C LYS A 170 18.14 -13.97 6.59
N ALA A 171 19.10 -13.04 6.66
CA ALA A 171 19.59 -12.34 5.48
C ALA A 171 20.20 -13.29 4.43
N GLU A 172 20.78 -14.42 4.85
CA GLU A 172 21.36 -15.42 3.95
C GLU A 172 20.31 -16.21 3.16
N GLU A 173 19.03 -16.14 3.55
CA GLU A 173 17.92 -16.72 2.80
C GLU A 173 17.41 -15.78 1.68
N ILE A 174 17.94 -14.56 1.61
CA ILE A 174 17.59 -13.54 0.61
C ILE A 174 18.67 -13.49 -0.47
N ASP A 175 18.26 -13.28 -1.72
CA ASP A 175 19.20 -13.19 -2.84
C ASP A 175 20.21 -12.06 -2.60
N GLU A 176 21.49 -12.39 -2.71
CA GLU A 176 22.59 -11.48 -2.47
C GLU A 176 22.51 -10.15 -3.26
N PRO A 177 22.11 -10.12 -4.55
CA PRO A 177 21.91 -8.86 -5.26
C PRO A 177 20.85 -7.94 -4.64
N ILE A 178 19.84 -8.49 -3.96
CA ILE A 178 18.82 -7.70 -3.26
C ILE A 178 19.40 -7.14 -1.97
N ASN A 179 20.14 -7.94 -1.19
CA ASN A 179 20.82 -7.46 0.03
C ASN A 179 21.76 -6.28 -0.30
N GLN A 180 22.63 -6.46 -1.30
CA GLN A 180 23.56 -5.42 -1.75
C GLN A 180 22.82 -4.17 -2.24
N PHE A 181 21.72 -4.33 -2.97
CA PHE A 181 20.91 -3.21 -3.40
C PHE A 181 20.34 -2.41 -2.23
N LEU A 182 19.73 -3.08 -1.25
CA LEU A 182 19.11 -2.44 -0.07
C LEU A 182 20.14 -1.70 0.78
N GLU A 183 21.35 -2.25 0.93
CA GLU A 183 22.47 -1.60 1.60
C GLU A 183 22.94 -0.36 0.83
N ASN A 184 23.14 -0.47 -0.49
CA ASN A 184 23.63 0.63 -1.33
C ASN A 184 22.70 1.86 -1.35
N ILE A 185 21.39 1.64 -1.26
CA ILE A 185 20.39 2.72 -1.22
C ILE A 185 20.08 3.19 0.21
N GLU A 186 20.71 2.60 1.23
CA GLU A 186 20.43 2.85 2.65
C GLU A 186 18.93 2.73 2.97
N ALA A 187 18.27 1.68 2.43
CA ALA A 187 16.85 1.46 2.67
C ALA A 187 16.60 1.15 4.14
N ASN A 188 15.49 1.65 4.67
CA ASN A 188 15.02 1.31 6.02
C ASN A 188 13.97 0.20 6.00
N VAL A 189 13.16 0.16 4.94
CA VAL A 189 12.11 -0.84 4.73
C VAL A 189 12.10 -1.26 3.27
N ALA A 190 11.85 -2.54 3.00
CA ALA A 190 11.51 -3.01 1.66
C ALA A 190 10.46 -4.10 1.69
N THR A 191 9.59 -4.10 0.68
CA THR A 191 8.69 -5.23 0.38
C THR A 191 9.19 -5.91 -0.88
N ILE A 192 9.58 -7.18 -0.74
CA ILE A 192 10.10 -8.04 -1.78
C ILE A 192 8.99 -9.03 -2.15
N ILE A 193 8.51 -8.95 -3.37
CA ILE A 193 7.31 -9.66 -3.85
C ILE A 193 7.75 -10.65 -4.92
N GLN A 194 7.63 -11.95 -4.65
CA GLN A 194 7.88 -12.97 -5.67
C GLN A 194 6.67 -13.06 -6.61
N MET A 195 6.77 -12.47 -7.79
CA MET A 195 5.63 -12.23 -8.66
C MET A 195 5.13 -13.50 -9.35
N LYS A 196 3.79 -13.66 -9.41
CA LYS A 196 3.13 -14.69 -10.24
C LYS A 196 3.26 -14.43 -11.74
N ASN A 197 3.24 -13.15 -12.15
CA ASN A 197 3.32 -12.73 -13.54
C ASN A 197 4.25 -11.52 -13.73
N VAL A 198 5.56 -11.77 -13.77
CA VAL A 198 6.60 -10.72 -13.89
C VAL A 198 6.38 -9.79 -15.09
N ASN A 199 5.97 -10.31 -16.25
CA ASN A 199 5.83 -9.50 -17.46
C ASN A 199 4.69 -8.48 -17.34
N GLU A 200 3.54 -8.91 -16.85
CA GLU A 200 2.39 -8.02 -16.63
C GLU A 200 2.72 -6.96 -15.58
N THR A 201 3.31 -7.35 -14.46
CA THR A 201 3.70 -6.41 -13.39
C THR A 201 4.76 -5.43 -13.89
N SER A 202 5.76 -5.88 -14.66
CA SER A 202 6.79 -5.01 -15.23
C SER A 202 6.17 -3.97 -16.17
N LEU A 203 5.22 -4.37 -17.03
CA LEU A 203 4.50 -3.45 -17.92
C LEU A 203 3.65 -2.45 -17.13
N ALA A 204 3.00 -2.90 -16.06
CA ALA A 204 2.19 -2.06 -15.19
C ALA A 204 3.05 -1.01 -14.47
N VAL A 205 4.18 -1.41 -13.89
CA VAL A 205 5.15 -0.51 -13.23
C VAL A 205 5.80 0.44 -14.24
N GLY A 206 6.15 -0.05 -15.43
CA GLY A 206 6.71 0.78 -16.50
C GLY A 206 5.73 1.84 -17.01
N LYS A 207 4.43 1.53 -17.12
CA LYS A 207 3.40 2.54 -17.43
C LYS A 207 3.23 3.54 -16.30
N LEU A 208 3.30 3.07 -15.06
CA LEU A 208 3.19 3.90 -13.86
C LEU A 208 4.33 4.94 -13.79
N SER A 209 5.57 4.56 -14.08
CA SER A 209 6.72 5.47 -14.02
C SER A 209 6.65 6.63 -15.02
N GLN A 210 5.84 6.52 -16.07
CA GLN A 210 5.64 7.57 -17.07
C GLN A 210 4.56 8.59 -16.69
N ASN A 211 3.78 8.34 -15.64
CA ASN A 211 2.68 9.22 -15.22
C ASN A 211 3.10 10.13 -14.06
N LEU A 212 3.75 11.25 -14.35
CA LEU A 212 4.23 12.21 -13.35
C LEU A 212 3.12 12.68 -12.39
N ASN A 213 1.97 13.10 -12.95
CA ASN A 213 0.89 13.71 -12.17
C ASN A 213 0.28 12.78 -11.13
N MET A 214 0.50 11.46 -11.26
CA MET A 214 0.04 10.50 -10.27
C MET A 214 0.65 10.75 -8.88
N PHE A 215 1.89 11.25 -8.82
CA PHE A 215 2.64 11.41 -7.58
C PHE A 215 2.46 12.78 -6.93
N LEU A 216 1.67 13.66 -7.55
CA LEU A 216 1.55 15.08 -7.18
C LEU A 216 1.16 15.31 -5.72
N PHE A 217 0.23 14.51 -5.19
CA PHE A 217 -0.36 14.71 -3.87
C PHE A 217 0.20 13.79 -2.78
N LEU A 218 1.29 13.06 -3.06
CA LEU A 218 2.10 12.46 -2.01
C LEU A 218 2.64 13.58 -1.10
N LYS A 219 2.68 13.34 0.21
CA LYS A 219 3.01 14.39 1.18
C LYS A 219 4.50 14.44 1.50
N ASN A 220 5.10 13.28 1.72
CA ASN A 220 6.42 13.15 2.31
C ASN A 220 7.45 12.57 1.35
N ILE A 221 7.01 11.85 0.31
CA ILE A 221 7.92 11.33 -0.71
C ILE A 221 8.50 12.48 -1.54
N SER A 222 9.82 12.57 -1.63
CA SER A 222 10.53 13.55 -2.46
C SER A 222 11.12 12.96 -3.73
N GLU A 223 11.34 11.64 -3.76
CA GLU A 223 12.03 10.97 -4.87
C GLU A 223 11.49 9.54 -5.02
N ILE A 224 11.22 9.13 -6.26
CA ILE A 224 10.85 7.75 -6.62
C ILE A 224 11.73 7.29 -7.77
N ASN A 225 12.56 6.29 -7.51
CA ASN A 225 13.45 5.69 -8.50
C ASN A 225 12.87 4.36 -8.98
N PHE A 226 12.62 4.24 -10.28
CA PHE A 226 12.20 3.02 -10.93
C PHE A 226 13.38 2.44 -11.72
N ASP A 227 13.64 1.14 -11.54
CA ASP A 227 14.61 0.37 -12.29
C ASP A 227 13.96 -0.95 -12.73
N VAL A 228 13.18 -0.88 -13.81
CA VAL A 228 12.30 -1.98 -14.25
C VAL A 228 12.50 -2.29 -15.73
N MET A 229 11.92 -1.47 -16.61
CA MET A 229 12.17 -1.55 -18.07
C MET A 229 13.22 -0.53 -18.48
N GLU A 230 13.08 0.67 -17.92
CA GLU A 230 13.99 1.80 -18.08
C GLU A 230 14.21 2.41 -16.70
N SER A 231 15.40 2.96 -16.48
CA SER A 231 15.68 3.69 -15.24
C SER A 231 15.03 5.07 -15.31
N VAL A 232 14.07 5.31 -14.43
CA VAL A 232 13.27 6.54 -14.35
C VAL A 232 13.38 7.09 -12.94
N SER A 233 13.72 8.37 -12.79
CA SER A 233 13.79 9.03 -11.48
C SER A 233 12.82 10.20 -11.44
N ILE A 234 11.85 10.12 -10.53
CA ILE A 234 10.82 11.13 -10.33
C ILE A 234 11.16 11.93 -9.09
N GLU A 235 11.42 13.23 -9.26
CA GLU A 235 11.62 14.17 -8.16
C GLU A 235 10.34 14.99 -7.91
N ILE A 236 9.98 15.16 -6.64
CA ILE A 236 8.84 15.97 -6.20
C ILE A 236 9.36 17.13 -5.35
N ASN A 237 9.51 18.29 -5.98
CA ASN A 237 10.02 19.49 -5.34
C ASN A 237 8.87 20.34 -4.76
N ARG A 238 8.96 20.63 -3.46
CA ARG A 238 8.03 21.45 -2.67
C ARG A 238 8.73 22.62 -1.95
N SER A 239 9.83 23.13 -2.51
CA SER A 239 10.65 24.18 -1.86
C SER A 239 10.02 25.56 -1.91
N GLU A 240 9.18 25.82 -2.91
CA GLU A 240 8.41 27.06 -3.04
C GLU A 240 7.03 26.87 -2.40
N LYS A 241 6.58 27.88 -1.65
CA LYS A 241 5.27 27.86 -1.01
C LYS A 241 4.17 27.77 -2.08
N ASP A 242 3.15 26.96 -1.84
CA ASP A 242 1.96 26.83 -2.70
C ASP A 242 2.29 26.38 -4.13
N ARG A 243 3.44 25.71 -4.34
CA ARG A 243 3.87 25.24 -5.65
C ARG A 243 4.55 23.88 -5.57
N ILE A 244 4.24 22.99 -6.51
CA ILE A 244 4.87 21.69 -6.64
C ILE A 244 5.42 21.54 -8.06
N ILE A 245 6.69 21.12 -8.14
CA ILE A 245 7.36 20.83 -9.40
C ILE A 245 7.71 19.36 -9.42
N LEU A 246 7.16 18.63 -10.39
CA LEU A 246 7.52 17.24 -10.65
C LEU A 246 8.53 17.21 -11.81
N LYS A 247 9.59 16.41 -11.66
CA LYS A 247 10.57 16.17 -12.73
C LYS A 247 10.74 14.69 -12.95
N ASN A 248 10.88 14.28 -14.21
CA ASN A 248 11.38 12.96 -14.60
C ASN A 248 12.78 13.13 -15.20
N GLY A 249 13.82 12.89 -14.39
CA GLY A 249 15.22 13.13 -14.74
C GLY A 249 15.41 14.50 -15.42
N ASN A 250 16.01 14.49 -16.61
CA ASN A 250 16.23 15.69 -17.42
C ASN A 250 15.13 15.96 -18.47
N ALA A 251 14.12 15.08 -18.60
CA ALA A 251 13.24 15.04 -19.77
C ALA A 251 11.96 15.86 -19.60
N SER A 252 11.18 15.57 -18.55
CA SER A 252 9.82 16.12 -18.39
C SER A 252 9.69 16.85 -17.06
N LYS A 253 9.16 18.08 -17.11
CA LYS A 253 8.82 18.90 -15.94
C LYS A 253 7.33 19.22 -15.98
N SER A 254 6.62 19.02 -14.88
CA SER A 254 5.28 19.57 -14.68
C SER A 254 5.26 20.50 -13.48
N ASP A 255 4.59 21.63 -13.62
CA ASP A 255 4.60 22.73 -12.66
C ASP A 255 3.16 23.02 -12.23
N TRP A 256 2.94 23.09 -10.92
CA TRP A 256 1.61 23.11 -10.33
C TRP A 256 1.51 24.16 -9.23
N LEU A 257 0.51 25.04 -9.33
CA LEU A 257 0.09 25.91 -8.24
C LEU A 257 -0.90 25.16 -7.37
N ILE A 258 -0.67 25.16 -6.06
CA ILE A 258 -1.43 24.42 -5.07
C ILE A 258 -2.17 25.39 -4.16
N ASN A 259 -3.45 25.11 -3.91
CA ASN A 259 -4.21 25.81 -2.88
C ASN A 259 -4.97 24.78 -2.05
N THR A 260 -4.74 24.79 -0.74
CA THR A 260 -5.44 23.92 0.21
C THR A 260 -6.41 24.76 1.03
N ILE A 261 -7.68 24.38 0.99
CA ILE A 261 -8.75 24.99 1.78
C ILE A 261 -9.25 23.99 2.81
N SER A 262 -9.59 24.49 4.01
CA SER A 262 -10.27 23.69 5.03
C SER A 262 -11.77 23.95 4.94
N LEU A 263 -12.54 22.88 4.76
CA LEU A 263 -13.99 22.90 4.67
C LEU A 263 -14.58 22.33 5.95
N THR A 264 -15.44 23.08 6.63
CA THR A 264 -16.23 22.55 7.75
C THR A 264 -17.23 21.53 7.23
N VAL A 265 -17.30 20.36 7.87
CA VAL A 265 -18.27 19.33 7.52
C VAL A 265 -19.65 19.75 8.04
N PRO A 266 -20.65 19.96 7.16
CA PRO A 266 -22.00 20.32 7.59
C PRO A 266 -22.64 19.26 8.49
N ASN A 267 -23.44 19.69 9.48
CA ASN A 267 -24.04 18.78 10.46
C ASN A 267 -25.03 17.79 9.83
N ASP A 268 -25.78 18.21 8.81
CA ASP A 268 -26.68 17.37 8.03
C ASP A 268 -25.92 16.24 7.30
N VAL A 269 -24.75 16.53 6.74
CA VAL A 269 -23.86 15.51 6.15
C VAL A 269 -23.37 14.53 7.21
N LYS A 270 -22.96 15.01 8.39
CA LYS A 270 -22.55 14.11 9.50
C LYS A 270 -23.68 13.17 9.91
N THR A 271 -24.89 13.69 10.02
CA THR A 271 -26.07 12.87 10.34
C THR A 271 -26.35 11.85 9.25
N ALA A 272 -26.30 12.24 7.97
CA ALA A 272 -26.51 11.31 6.86
C ALA A 272 -25.46 10.18 6.83
N LEU A 273 -24.19 10.49 7.12
CA LEU A 273 -23.12 9.48 7.16
C LEU A 273 -23.24 8.50 8.33
N GLN A 274 -23.91 8.86 9.44
CA GLN A 274 -24.14 7.95 10.56
C GLN A 274 -25.09 6.80 10.20
N ASP A 275 -25.98 7.02 9.23
CA ASP A 275 -26.92 6.00 8.73
C ASP A 275 -26.26 5.01 7.76
N GLU A 276 -25.09 5.36 7.21
CA GLU A 276 -24.36 4.56 6.25
C GLU A 276 -23.48 3.50 6.92
N ARG A 277 -23.48 2.28 6.35
CA ARG A 277 -22.64 1.19 6.85
C ARG A 277 -21.24 1.26 6.23
N ASN A 278 -20.24 0.86 7.00
CA ASN A 278 -18.84 0.75 6.56
C ASN A 278 -18.14 2.08 6.25
N ILE A 279 -18.65 3.21 6.76
CA ILE A 279 -17.92 4.47 6.76
C ILE A 279 -16.81 4.40 7.82
N PRO A 280 -15.56 4.75 7.49
CA PRO A 280 -14.52 4.83 8.50
C PRO A 280 -14.82 5.87 9.59
N ASP A 281 -14.57 5.48 10.85
CA ASP A 281 -14.72 6.35 12.04
C ASP A 281 -14.01 7.70 11.88
N LYS A 282 -12.89 7.73 11.15
CA LYS A 282 -12.14 8.94 10.83
C LYS A 282 -12.97 9.98 10.07
N LEU A 283 -13.78 9.54 9.10
CA LEU A 283 -14.64 10.44 8.33
C LEU A 283 -15.88 10.83 9.13
N LEU A 284 -16.42 9.92 9.94
CA LEU A 284 -17.59 10.18 10.80
C LEU A 284 -17.32 11.25 11.86
N ASN A 285 -16.11 11.25 12.42
CA ASN A 285 -15.75 12.10 13.57
C ASN A 285 -15.00 13.38 13.19
N THR A 286 -14.79 13.66 11.90
CA THR A 286 -14.04 14.87 11.49
C THR A 286 -14.96 16.09 11.44
N ASP A 287 -14.51 17.21 12.00
CA ASP A 287 -15.22 18.49 11.93
C ASP A 287 -14.88 19.29 10.68
N SER A 288 -13.72 19.02 10.08
CA SER A 288 -13.27 19.65 8.84
C SER A 288 -12.53 18.67 7.96
N ILE A 289 -12.52 18.97 6.65
CA ILE A 289 -11.81 18.23 5.62
C ILE A 289 -10.93 19.20 4.84
N GLU A 290 -9.68 18.81 4.57
CA GLU A 290 -8.80 19.54 3.66
C GLU A 290 -9.12 19.17 2.21
N LEU A 291 -9.35 20.19 1.38
CA LEU A 291 -9.47 20.08 -0.07
C LEU A 291 -8.28 20.79 -0.70
N THR A 292 -7.48 20.05 -1.47
CA THR A 292 -6.36 20.61 -2.22
C THR A 292 -6.71 20.69 -3.69
N LEU A 293 -6.53 21.87 -4.28
CA LEU A 293 -6.69 22.14 -5.69
C LEU A 293 -5.31 22.34 -6.32
N ALA A 294 -5.07 21.74 -7.49
CA ALA A 294 -3.83 21.94 -8.24
C ALA A 294 -4.11 22.43 -9.66
N ALA A 295 -3.59 23.63 -9.98
CA ALA A 295 -3.68 24.24 -11.30
C ALA A 295 -2.36 24.08 -12.05
N LYS A 296 -2.42 23.54 -13.27
CA LYS A 296 -1.24 23.31 -14.11
C LYS A 296 -0.70 24.64 -14.63
N VAL A 297 0.60 24.87 -14.50
CA VAL A 297 1.29 26.05 -15.03
C VAL A 297 1.94 25.67 -16.36
N GLY A 298 1.53 26.34 -17.43
CA GLY A 298 2.13 26.27 -18.76
C GLY A 298 2.94 27.52 -19.09
N ASN A 299 3.35 27.64 -20.36
CA ASN A 299 4.23 28.74 -20.81
C ASN A 299 3.59 30.12 -20.66
N ASP A 300 2.27 30.23 -20.88
CA ASP A 300 1.53 31.50 -20.87
C ASP A 300 0.68 31.68 -19.59
N GLY A 301 0.94 30.90 -18.54
CA GLY A 301 0.20 30.93 -17.27
C GLY A 301 -0.60 29.65 -17.01
N ILE A 302 -1.74 29.75 -16.34
CA ILE A 302 -2.54 28.58 -15.95
C ILE A 302 -3.13 27.91 -17.19
N THR A 303 -2.85 26.62 -17.35
CA THR A 303 -3.32 25.79 -18.47
C THR A 303 -4.44 24.87 -18.00
N LYS A 304 -5.52 24.81 -18.79
CA LYS A 304 -6.62 23.86 -18.53
C LYS A 304 -6.12 22.43 -18.66
N ILE A 305 -6.55 21.58 -17.74
CA ILE A 305 -6.23 20.15 -17.74
C ILE A 305 -6.95 19.44 -18.88
N SER A 306 -6.28 18.45 -19.49
CA SER A 306 -6.87 17.62 -20.55
C SER A 306 -7.97 16.71 -19.99
N GLU A 307 -8.97 16.34 -20.81
CA GLU A 307 -10.05 15.42 -20.39
C GLU A 307 -9.55 14.04 -19.92
N GLN A 308 -8.32 13.67 -20.28
CA GLN A 308 -7.70 12.42 -19.85
C GLN A 308 -7.10 12.49 -18.44
N GLU A 309 -6.87 13.70 -17.94
CA GLU A 309 -6.25 14.00 -16.64
C GLU A 309 -7.28 14.45 -15.57
N THR A 310 -8.59 14.43 -15.86
CA THR A 310 -9.65 14.93 -14.95
C THR A 310 -9.98 13.99 -13.78
N LEU A 311 -8.98 13.27 -13.27
CA LEU A 311 -9.15 12.32 -12.17
C LEU A 311 -9.28 13.06 -10.84
N LEU A 312 -10.12 12.52 -9.96
CA LEU A 312 -10.13 12.90 -8.55
C LEU A 312 -9.06 12.12 -7.79
N TYR A 313 -8.42 12.76 -6.83
CA TYR A 313 -7.34 12.18 -6.04
C TYR A 313 -7.77 12.00 -4.58
N SER A 314 -7.37 10.85 -4.04
CA SER A 314 -7.29 10.62 -2.59
C SER A 314 -5.86 10.17 -2.32
N TYR A 315 -4.95 11.14 -2.27
CA TYR A 315 -3.49 11.04 -2.27
C TYR A 315 -2.90 10.48 -3.57
N LEU A 316 -3.49 9.40 -4.09
CA LEU A 316 -3.25 8.84 -5.40
C LEU A 316 -4.53 8.97 -6.26
N PRO A 317 -4.42 8.96 -7.60
CA PRO A 317 -5.55 9.13 -8.48
C PRO A 317 -6.56 7.98 -8.30
N THR A 318 -7.83 8.32 -8.38
CA THR A 318 -8.95 7.39 -8.59
C THR A 318 -9.20 7.21 -10.10
N ASP A 319 -10.12 6.33 -10.48
CA ASP A 319 -10.59 6.19 -11.86
C ASP A 319 -11.90 6.99 -12.11
N GLU A 320 -12.32 7.80 -11.15
CA GLU A 320 -13.54 8.62 -11.24
C GLU A 320 -13.36 9.74 -12.28
N ARG A 321 -14.26 9.75 -13.28
CA ARG A 321 -14.25 10.70 -14.41
C ARG A 321 -15.58 11.43 -14.60
N LYS A 322 -16.61 11.17 -13.78
CA LYS A 322 -17.92 11.83 -13.91
C LYS A 322 -17.86 13.34 -13.68
N TYR A 323 -16.84 13.81 -12.97
CA TYR A 323 -16.64 15.22 -12.63
C TYR A 323 -15.56 15.83 -13.52
N SER A 324 -15.93 16.85 -14.30
CA SER A 324 -14.99 17.59 -15.16
C SER A 324 -14.61 18.91 -14.50
N LEU A 325 -13.59 18.88 -13.66
CA LEU A 325 -13.01 20.08 -13.05
C LEU A 325 -11.80 20.57 -13.86
N PRO A 326 -11.60 21.89 -14.03
CA PRO A 326 -10.48 22.44 -14.81
C PRO A 326 -9.12 22.35 -14.08
N VAL A 327 -9.11 21.79 -12.87
CA VAL A 327 -7.97 21.63 -11.96
C VAL A 327 -7.99 20.22 -11.36
N LEU A 328 -6.84 19.72 -10.90
CA LEU A 328 -6.82 18.47 -10.15
C LEU A 328 -7.32 18.73 -8.73
N VAL A 329 -8.04 17.75 -8.18
CA VAL A 329 -8.65 17.86 -6.86
C VAL A 329 -8.24 16.67 -6.02
N ASN A 330 -7.70 16.96 -4.85
CA ASN A 330 -7.30 15.98 -3.86
C ASN A 330 -8.01 16.20 -2.52
N THR A 331 -8.65 15.17 -2.00
CA THR A 331 -9.20 15.17 -0.64
C THR A 331 -9.43 13.74 -0.13
N SER A 332 -9.87 13.59 1.12
CA SER A 332 -10.22 12.30 1.72
C SER A 332 -11.59 11.81 1.25
N PHE A 333 -11.74 11.60 -0.06
CA PHE A 333 -12.98 11.11 -0.66
C PHE A 333 -13.40 9.77 -0.05
N LEU A 334 -14.69 9.61 0.20
CA LEU A 334 -15.28 8.30 0.46
C LEU A 334 -15.34 7.54 -0.88
N THR A 335 -14.54 6.49 -0.99
CA THR A 335 -14.41 5.69 -2.21
C THR A 335 -14.97 4.29 -2.02
N THR A 336 -15.28 3.61 -3.12
CA THR A 336 -15.65 2.19 -3.14
C THR A 336 -14.51 1.31 -2.58
N ALA A 337 -14.79 0.03 -2.31
CA ALA A 337 -13.79 -0.88 -1.72
C ALA A 337 -12.52 -1.03 -2.57
N ASN A 338 -12.67 -1.04 -3.90
CA ASN A 338 -11.58 -1.04 -4.88
C ASN A 338 -10.92 0.35 -5.08
N ARG A 339 -11.48 1.41 -4.47
CA ARG A 339 -11.03 2.82 -4.53
C ARG A 339 -10.94 3.42 -5.94
N GLU A 340 -11.66 2.85 -6.89
CA GLU A 340 -11.70 3.32 -8.29
C GLU A 340 -12.74 4.44 -8.46
N SER A 341 -13.87 4.33 -7.78
CA SER A 341 -14.99 5.28 -7.87
C SER A 341 -15.32 5.90 -6.52
N LEU A 342 -15.99 7.04 -6.55
CA LEU A 342 -16.61 7.59 -5.35
C LEU A 342 -17.73 6.67 -4.87
N HIS A 343 -17.89 6.57 -3.55
CA HIS A 343 -19.04 5.88 -2.99
C HIS A 343 -20.30 6.64 -3.39
N ALA A 344 -21.18 5.98 -4.13
CA ALA A 344 -22.51 6.50 -4.42
C ALA A 344 -23.39 6.27 -3.19
N ASP A 345 -24.24 7.25 -2.85
CA ASP A 345 -25.25 7.11 -1.81
C ASP A 345 -26.02 5.79 -2.01
N SER A 346 -26.28 5.08 -0.91
CA SER A 346 -27.00 3.81 -0.96
C SER A 346 -28.53 3.97 -1.13
N LYS A 347 -29.01 5.21 -1.37
CA LYS A 347 -30.42 5.60 -1.44
C LYS A 347 -30.94 5.80 -2.86
#